data_AF-A0A103XNB3-F1
#
_entry.id   AF-A0A103XNB3-F1
#
_cell.length_a   1.000
_cell.length_b   1.000
_cell.length_c   1.000
_cell.angle_alpha   90.00
_cell.angle_beta   90.00
_cell.angle_gamma   90.00
#
_symmetry.space_group_name_H-M   'P 1'
#
loop_
_entity.id
_entity.type
_entity.pdbx_description
1 polymer ?
#
loop_
_entity_poly.entity_id
_entity_poly.type
_entity_poly.pdbx_seq_one_letter_code
_entity_poly.pdbx_strand_id
1 'polypeptide(L)'
;MKAHFLHFRNSATKYPPTYRAGNQAISTAMAMEAYASKYPDKIHTDVLFDAREACYKARDAFYACLEKESNKKPTEIASVGLLYPRECKKTREAYDKGCRRTWVKHFDRQYCAKKRVQRLLDDNESRRGPISLPQASTFNSTD
;
A
#
# COMPACT_ATOMS: atom_id res chain seq x y z
N MET A 1 52.16 -23.39 -3.57
CA MET A 1 51.37 -23.58 -2.35
C MET A 1 49.91 -23.31 -2.71
N LYS A 2 49.06 -24.31 -2.51
CA LYS A 2 47.64 -24.34 -2.94
C LYS A 2 46.73 -23.81 -1.83
N ALA A 3 45.55 -23.37 -2.27
CA ALA A 3 44.28 -23.27 -1.56
C ALA A 3 44.06 -21.94 -0.80
N HIS A 4 42.85 -21.38 -0.70
CA HIS A 4 41.51 -21.95 -0.81
C HIS A 4 40.54 -20.96 -1.50
N PHE A 5 39.88 -21.44 -2.55
CA PHE A 5 38.60 -20.93 -3.05
C PHE A 5 37.52 -21.49 -2.10
N LEU A 6 36.82 -20.66 -1.33
CA LEU A 6 35.65 -21.10 -0.59
C LEU A 6 34.38 -20.70 -1.35
N HIS A 7 33.67 -21.73 -1.78
CA HIS A 7 32.39 -21.67 -2.43
C HIS A 7 31.30 -21.14 -1.50
N PHE A 8 30.69 -20.04 -1.92
CA PHE A 8 29.43 -19.52 -1.41
C PHE A 8 28.29 -20.43 -1.91
N ARG A 9 27.86 -21.39 -1.10
CA ARG A 9 26.67 -22.21 -1.39
C ARG A 9 25.40 -21.38 -1.14
N ASN A 10 24.88 -20.81 -2.22
CA ASN A 10 23.55 -20.21 -2.30
C ASN A 10 22.48 -21.30 -2.02
N SER A 11 21.85 -21.24 -0.84
CA SER A 11 20.66 -22.04 -0.52
C SER A 11 19.41 -21.28 -0.95
N ALA A 12 19.07 -21.38 -2.23
CA ALA A 12 17.89 -20.75 -2.81
C ALA A 12 17.14 -21.72 -3.72
N THR A 13 16.27 -22.55 -3.12
CA THR A 13 15.02 -23.03 -3.73
C THR A 13 14.06 -23.45 -2.60
N LYS A 14 13.44 -22.46 -1.96
CA LYS A 14 12.41 -22.66 -0.93
C LYS A 14 11.02 -22.75 -1.58
N TYR A 15 10.86 -23.68 -2.52
CA TYR A 15 9.56 -24.11 -3.06
C TYR A 15 9.64 -25.62 -3.32
N PRO A 16 8.66 -26.42 -2.86
CA PRO A 16 8.64 -27.84 -3.16
C PRO A 16 8.40 -28.04 -4.67
N PRO A 17 9.09 -28.99 -5.33
CA PRO A 17 8.78 -29.34 -6.71
C PRO A 17 7.36 -29.92 -6.77
N THR A 18 6.58 -29.46 -7.74
CA THR A 18 5.27 -30.02 -8.06
C THR A 18 5.45 -31.48 -8.51
N TYR A 19 5.09 -32.42 -7.64
CA TYR A 19 5.26 -33.84 -7.92
C TYR A 19 4.21 -34.36 -8.90
N ARG A 20 4.73 -35.11 -9.87
CA ARG A 20 4.08 -35.95 -10.87
C ARG A 20 3.00 -36.84 -10.24
N ALA A 21 1.88 -37.00 -10.95
CA ALA A 21 0.73 -37.81 -10.54
C ALA A 21 1.12 -39.26 -10.19
N GLY A 22 0.80 -39.67 -8.96
CA GLY A 22 0.91 -41.04 -8.47
C GLY A 22 0.57 -41.13 -6.99
N ASN A 23 -0.63 -41.63 -6.67
CA ASN A 23 -1.15 -42.05 -5.36
C ASN A 23 -0.34 -41.72 -4.09
N GLN A 24 -0.38 -40.46 -3.63
CA GLN A 24 0.18 -40.07 -2.33
C GLN A 24 -0.66 -39.00 -1.63
N ALA A 25 -1.95 -39.30 -1.42
CA ALA A 25 -2.91 -38.39 -0.79
C ALA A 25 -3.02 -38.56 0.75
N ILE A 26 -2.40 -39.58 1.34
CA ILE A 26 -2.64 -39.94 2.75
C ILE A 26 -1.59 -39.34 3.72
N SER A 27 -0.35 -39.10 3.28
CA SER A 27 0.73 -38.63 4.17
C SER A 27 0.78 -37.11 4.37
N THR A 28 0.28 -36.33 3.42
CA THR A 28 0.36 -34.87 3.48
C THR A 28 -0.61 -34.32 4.52
N ALA A 29 -1.86 -34.81 4.57
CA ALA A 29 -2.89 -34.37 5.53
C ALA A 29 -2.44 -34.55 7.00
N MET A 30 -1.93 -35.72 7.37
CA MET A 30 -1.39 -36.02 8.70
C MET A 30 -0.20 -35.12 9.07
N ALA A 31 0.64 -34.76 8.10
CA ALA A 31 1.76 -33.83 8.32
C ALA A 31 1.29 -32.38 8.54
N MET A 32 0.20 -31.94 7.88
CA MET A 32 -0.37 -30.60 8.10
C MET A 32 -1.06 -30.51 9.45
N GLU A 33 -1.79 -31.56 9.84
CA GLU A 33 -2.46 -31.65 11.15
C GLU A 33 -1.45 -31.70 12.30
N ALA A 34 -0.36 -32.47 12.17
CA ALA A 34 0.71 -32.48 13.15
C ALA A 34 1.41 -31.11 13.27
N TYR A 35 1.61 -30.41 12.14
CA TYR A 35 2.18 -29.06 12.12
C TYR A 35 1.25 -28.03 12.78
N ALA A 36 -0.04 -28.08 12.48
CA ALA A 36 -1.07 -27.23 13.09
C ALA A 36 -1.27 -27.52 14.59
N SER A 37 -1.12 -28.77 15.05
CA SER A 37 -1.20 -29.10 16.47
C SER A 37 0.03 -28.62 17.27
N LYS A 38 1.20 -28.55 16.62
CA LYS A 38 2.47 -28.15 17.24
C LYS A 38 2.55 -26.64 17.49
N TYR A 39 1.84 -25.86 16.70
CA TYR A 39 1.66 -24.43 16.87
C TYR A 39 0.18 -24.14 17.00
N PRO A 40 -0.41 -24.23 18.22
CA PRO A 40 -1.75 -23.74 18.42
C PRO A 40 -1.69 -22.23 18.13
N ASP A 41 -2.08 -21.83 16.92
CA ASP A 41 -2.24 -20.44 16.51
C ASP A 41 -3.35 -19.85 17.37
N LYS A 42 -3.02 -19.50 18.62
CA LYS A 42 -3.83 -18.68 19.50
C LYS A 42 -3.73 -17.27 18.97
N ILE A 43 -4.42 -17.05 17.85
CA ILE A 43 -4.63 -15.72 17.29
C ILE A 43 -5.45 -14.96 18.31
N HIS A 44 -4.78 -14.11 19.09
CA HIS A 44 -5.41 -13.17 20.00
C HIS A 44 -6.11 -12.09 19.18
N THR A 45 -7.36 -12.37 18.80
CA THR A 45 -8.18 -11.54 17.92
C THR A 45 -8.47 -10.16 18.52
N ASP A 46 -8.60 -10.11 19.83
CA ASP A 46 -8.71 -8.92 20.69
C ASP A 46 -7.49 -8.01 20.56
N VAL A 47 -6.28 -8.53 20.80
CA VAL A 47 -5.03 -7.75 20.69
C VAL A 47 -4.82 -7.23 19.27
N LEU A 48 -5.20 -8.03 18.26
CA LEU A 48 -5.13 -7.62 16.85
C LEU A 48 -6.19 -6.56 16.49
N PHE A 49 -7.34 -6.57 17.14
CA PHE A 49 -8.37 -5.55 16.97
C PHE A 49 -7.89 -4.22 17.56
N ASP A 50 -7.39 -4.21 18.79
CA ASP A 50 -6.90 -3.01 19.47
C ASP A 50 -5.72 -2.37 18.71
N ALA A 51 -4.80 -3.19 18.21
CA ALA A 51 -3.68 -2.70 17.39
C ALA A 51 -4.16 -2.06 16.07
N ARG A 52 -5.22 -2.59 15.45
CA ARG A 52 -5.82 -1.98 14.24
C ARG A 52 -6.53 -0.68 14.57
N GLU A 53 -7.28 -0.64 15.67
CA GLU A 53 -7.97 0.57 16.11
C GLU A 53 -6.98 1.70 16.41
N ALA A 54 -5.88 1.38 17.12
CA ALA A 54 -4.80 2.32 17.39
C ALA A 54 -4.16 2.86 16.09
N CYS A 55 -3.93 1.99 15.10
CA CYS A 55 -3.43 2.39 13.79
C CYS A 55 -4.39 3.37 13.08
N TYR A 56 -5.70 3.12 13.10
CA TYR A 56 -6.68 4.02 12.48
C TYR A 56 -6.76 5.37 13.21
N LYS A 57 -6.74 5.38 14.54
CA LYS A 57 -6.70 6.62 15.33
C LYS A 57 -5.47 7.48 14.99
N ALA A 58 -4.30 6.85 14.87
CA ALA A 58 -3.07 7.56 14.50
C ALA A 58 -3.11 8.09 13.05
N ARG A 59 -3.66 7.30 12.12
CA ARG A 59 -3.88 7.71 10.72
C ARG A 59 -4.77 8.95 10.65
N ASP A 60 -5.89 8.93 11.35
CA ASP A 60 -6.89 9.99 11.28
C ASP A 60 -6.36 11.29 11.91
N ALA A 61 -5.58 11.18 12.99
CA ALA A 61 -4.87 12.32 13.56
C ALA A 61 -3.88 12.97 12.57
N PHE A 62 -3.13 12.16 11.81
CA PHE A 62 -2.21 12.68 10.78
C PHE A 62 -2.95 13.40 9.65
N TYR A 63 -4.00 12.79 9.07
CA TYR A 63 -4.75 13.41 8.00
C TYR A 63 -5.55 14.64 8.47
N ALA A 64 -6.07 14.64 9.70
CA ALA A 64 -6.69 15.83 10.29
C ALA A 64 -5.70 17.00 10.42
N CYS A 65 -4.43 16.71 10.74
CA CYS A 65 -3.37 17.73 10.72
C CYS A 65 -3.11 18.24 9.30
N LEU A 66 -3.06 17.36 8.29
CA LEU A 66 -2.88 17.77 6.90
C LEU A 66 -3.98 18.69 6.39
N GLU A 67 -5.23 18.43 6.78
CA GLU A 67 -6.36 19.24 6.34
C GLU A 67 -6.39 20.61 7.00
N LYS A 68 -6.01 20.71 8.28
CA LYS A 68 -5.87 21.99 8.99
C LYS A 68 -4.73 22.83 8.41
N GLU A 69 -3.64 22.18 8.04
CA GLU A 69 -2.40 22.82 7.63
C GLU A 69 -2.22 22.89 6.10
N SER A 70 -3.29 22.68 5.34
CA SER A 70 -3.27 22.71 3.86
C SER A 70 -2.83 24.06 3.27
N ASN A 71 -2.89 25.13 4.08
CA ASN A 71 -2.48 26.48 3.70
C ASN A 71 -0.96 26.73 3.86
N LYS A 72 -0.23 25.84 4.56
CA LYS A 72 1.21 26.00 4.80
C LYS A 72 2.02 25.24 3.76
N LYS A 73 3.20 25.78 3.40
CA LYS A 73 4.09 25.16 2.40
C LYS A 73 4.50 23.75 2.86
N PRO A 74 4.16 22.70 2.09
CA PRO A 74 4.61 21.36 2.41
C PRO A 74 6.13 21.31 2.34
N THR A 75 6.76 20.84 3.41
CA THR A 75 8.22 20.87 3.56
C THR A 75 8.83 19.47 3.65
N GLU A 76 8.00 18.47 3.97
CA GLU A 76 8.43 17.10 4.23
C GLU A 76 7.73 16.14 3.26
N ILE A 77 8.40 15.04 2.91
CA ILE A 77 7.91 14.02 1.97
C ILE A 77 7.62 12.73 2.73
N ALA A 78 6.37 12.31 2.72
CA ALA A 78 5.92 11.02 3.23
C ALA A 78 6.04 9.92 2.17
N SER A 79 5.56 8.72 2.51
CA SER A 79 5.54 7.60 1.58
C SER A 79 4.78 7.98 0.30
N VAL A 80 5.30 7.54 -0.84
CA VAL A 80 4.66 7.72 -2.16
C VAL A 80 4.52 9.19 -2.56
N GLY A 81 5.38 10.08 -2.04
CA GLY A 81 5.42 11.48 -2.44
C GLY A 81 4.33 12.36 -1.83
N LEU A 82 3.63 11.87 -0.79
CA LEU A 82 2.67 12.69 -0.05
C LEU A 82 3.41 13.83 0.66
N LEU A 83 3.15 15.06 0.26
CA LEU A 83 3.79 16.25 0.82
C LEU A 83 3.03 16.73 2.06
N TYR A 84 3.73 16.97 3.17
CA TYR A 84 3.12 17.44 4.41
C TYR A 84 3.94 18.55 5.12
N PRO A 85 3.29 19.38 5.97
CA PRO A 85 3.96 20.44 6.71
C PRO A 85 4.69 19.90 7.96
N ARG A 86 5.76 20.60 8.39
CA ARG A 86 6.61 20.17 9.53
C ARG A 86 5.83 19.96 10.84
N GLU A 87 4.76 20.72 11.06
CA GLU A 87 3.92 20.59 12.26
C GLU A 87 3.29 19.19 12.37
N CYS A 88 2.98 18.55 11.25
CA CYS A 88 2.39 17.21 11.22
C CYS A 88 3.42 16.07 11.31
N LYS A 89 4.72 16.39 11.46
CA LYS A 89 5.79 15.39 11.59
C LYS A 89 5.65 14.53 12.83
N LYS A 90 5.24 15.12 13.96
CA LYS A 90 5.00 14.38 15.21
C LYS A 90 3.88 13.34 15.04
N THR A 91 2.77 13.74 14.43
CA THR A 91 1.66 12.83 14.11
C THR A 91 2.07 11.76 13.08
N ARG A 92 2.98 12.10 12.16
CA ARG A 92 3.50 11.16 11.18
C ARG A 92 4.32 10.04 11.83
N GLU A 93 5.20 10.38 12.76
CA GLU A 93 6.00 9.40 13.47
C GLU A 93 5.13 8.45 14.32
N ALA A 94 4.07 8.98 14.94
CA ALA A 94 3.10 8.16 15.67
C ALA A 94 2.34 7.21 14.73
N TYR A 95 1.95 7.69 13.55
CA TYR A 95 1.30 6.88 12.52
C TYR A 95 2.22 5.78 11.97
N ASP A 96 3.47 6.09 11.66
CA ASP A 96 4.44 5.12 11.16
C ASP A 96 4.82 4.06 12.22
N LYS A 97 4.75 4.39 13.52
CA LYS A 97 4.97 3.45 14.64
C LYS A 97 3.74 2.58 14.94
N GLY A 98 2.53 3.16 14.87
CA GLY A 98 1.28 2.47 15.20
C GLY A 98 0.77 1.56 14.07
N CYS A 99 1.19 1.80 12.83
CA CYS A 99 0.72 1.05 11.67
C CYS A 99 1.81 0.21 11.01
N ARG A 100 1.41 -0.92 10.41
CA ARG A 100 2.28 -1.69 9.53
C ARG A 100 2.70 -0.83 8.33
N ARG A 101 3.98 -0.84 7.96
CA ARG A 101 4.52 -0.05 6.82
C ARG A 101 3.77 -0.25 5.50
N THR A 102 3.28 -1.47 5.24
CA THR A 102 2.48 -1.75 4.03
C THR A 102 1.13 -1.03 4.05
N TRP A 103 0.50 -0.93 5.23
CA TRP A 103 -0.76 -0.21 5.43
C TRP A 103 -0.56 1.29 5.26
N VAL A 104 0.51 1.84 5.84
CA VAL A 104 0.88 3.25 5.67
C VAL A 104 1.01 3.62 4.18
N LYS A 105 1.77 2.81 3.40
CA LYS A 105 1.91 3.01 1.95
C LYS A 105 0.58 2.93 1.21
N HIS A 106 -0.32 2.03 1.62
CA HIS A 106 -1.64 1.89 1.00
C HIS A 106 -2.51 3.11 1.28
N PHE A 107 -2.59 3.54 2.53
CA PHE A 107 -3.38 4.71 2.92
C PHE A 107 -2.86 6.01 2.32
N ASP A 108 -1.54 6.20 2.25
CA ASP A 108 -0.96 7.39 1.60
C ASP A 108 -1.33 7.43 0.10
N ARG A 109 -1.37 6.27 -0.58
CA ARG A 109 -1.89 6.19 -1.97
C ARG A 109 -3.37 6.54 -2.06
N GLN A 110 -4.19 5.98 -1.17
CA GLN A 110 -5.63 6.25 -1.13
C GLN A 110 -5.91 7.74 -0.91
N TYR A 111 -5.18 8.39 0.01
CA TYR A 111 -5.34 9.80 0.30
C TYR A 111 -4.94 10.69 -0.90
N CYS A 112 -3.80 10.41 -1.53
CA CYS A 112 -3.39 11.10 -2.75
C CYS A 112 -4.40 10.94 -3.90
N ALA A 113 -4.94 9.73 -4.08
CA ALA A 113 -5.96 9.46 -5.08
C ALA A 113 -7.25 10.24 -4.79
N LYS A 114 -7.74 10.21 -3.54
CA LYS A 114 -8.95 10.92 -3.11
C LYS A 114 -8.82 12.44 -3.29
N LYS A 115 -7.70 13.05 -2.87
CA LYS A 115 -7.46 14.50 -3.06
C LYS A 115 -7.28 14.88 -4.53
N ARG A 116 -6.75 13.98 -5.37
CA ARG A 116 -6.72 14.18 -6.83
C ARG A 116 -8.13 14.19 -7.41
N VAL A 117 -8.97 13.23 -7.02
CA VAL A 117 -10.37 13.15 -7.44
C VAL A 117 -11.15 14.38 -6.96
N GLN A 118 -10.97 14.80 -5.71
CA GLN A 118 -11.66 15.99 -5.17
C GLN A 118 -11.35 17.24 -6.01
N ARG A 119 -10.06 17.52 -6.29
CA ARG A 119 -9.69 18.65 -7.16
C ARG A 119 -10.33 18.57 -8.55
N LEU A 120 -10.37 17.38 -9.15
CA LEU A 120 -11.00 17.20 -10.46
C LEU A 120 -12.50 17.50 -10.43
N LEU A 121 -13.19 17.16 -9.35
CA LEU A 121 -14.62 17.47 -9.18
C LEU A 121 -14.85 18.96 -8.91
N ASP A 122 -14.00 19.58 -8.08
CA ASP A 122 -14.09 21.02 -7.78
C ASP A 122 -13.82 21.88 -9.03
N ASP A 123 -12.89 21.46 -9.90
CA ASP A 123 -12.57 22.14 -11.17
C ASP A 123 -13.70 22.06 -12.23
N ASN A 124 -14.66 21.15 -12.04
CA ASN A 124 -15.63 20.78 -13.06
C ASN A 124 -16.92 21.61 -13.04
N GLU A 125 -17.26 22.24 -11.92
CA GLU A 125 -18.34 23.23 -11.85
C GLU A 125 -17.92 24.59 -12.43
N SER A 126 -16.68 25.02 -12.20
CA SER A 126 -16.22 26.38 -12.57
C SER A 126 -15.74 26.51 -14.03
N ARG A 127 -15.44 25.41 -14.72
CA ARG A 127 -14.89 25.40 -16.10
C ARG A 127 -15.82 24.83 -17.16
N ARG A 128 -17.03 24.40 -16.81
CA ARG A 128 -18.02 23.96 -17.80
C ARG A 128 -18.64 25.15 -18.51
N GLY A 129 -17.86 25.77 -19.40
CA GLY A 129 -18.45 26.42 -20.57
C GLY A 129 -19.16 25.37 -21.43
N PRO A 130 -20.06 25.78 -22.35
CA PRO A 130 -20.76 24.85 -23.22
C PRO A 130 -19.74 23.96 -23.94
N ILE A 131 -19.94 22.64 -23.89
CA ILE A 131 -19.15 21.70 -24.69
C ILE A 131 -19.44 22.03 -26.15
N SER A 132 -18.58 22.84 -26.78
CA SER A 132 -18.59 23.03 -28.22
C SER A 132 -18.07 21.73 -28.83
N LEU A 133 -18.97 20.90 -29.34
CA LEU A 133 -18.62 19.78 -30.21
C LEU A 133 -17.71 20.31 -31.33
N PRO A 134 -16.56 19.68 -31.63
CA PRO A 134 -15.76 20.06 -32.79
C PRO A 134 -16.64 20.00 -34.03
N GLN A 135 -16.85 21.13 -34.71
CA GLN A 135 -17.55 21.12 -35.99
C GLN A 135 -16.73 20.29 -37.00
N ALA A 136 -17.40 19.36 -37.68
CA ALA A 136 -16.80 18.51 -38.68
C ALA A 136 -16.20 19.40 -39.79
N SER A 137 -14.87 19.38 -39.93
CA SER A 137 -14.19 20.08 -41.00
C SER A 137 -14.53 19.38 -42.33
N THR A 138 -15.29 20.04 -43.19
CA THR A 138 -15.44 19.64 -44.59
C THR A 138 -14.11 19.84 -45.30
N PHE A 139 -13.41 18.74 -45.55
CA PHE A 139 -12.21 18.70 -46.37
C PHE A 139 -12.65 18.90 -47.83
N ASN A 140 -12.53 20.12 -48.34
CA ASN A 140 -12.74 20.39 -49.77
C ASN A 140 -11.46 20.02 -50.51
N SER A 141 -11.48 18.90 -51.22
CA SER A 141 -10.47 18.57 -52.23
C SER A 141 -10.80 19.33 -53.51
N THR A 142 -9.98 20.32 -53.86
CA THR A 142 -9.96 20.92 -55.20
C THR A 142 -8.81 20.30 -56.00
N ASP A 143 -9.20 19.68 -57.13
CA ASP A 143 -8.47 19.25 -58.34
C ASP A 143 -7.00 18.80 -58.23
#